data_AF-A0A8E2AQL5-F1
#
_entry.id   AF-A0A8E2AQL5-F1
#
_cell.length_a   1.000
_cell.length_b   1.000
_cell.length_c   1.000
_cell.angle_alpha   90.00
_cell.angle_beta   90.00
_cell.angle_gamma   90.00
#
_symmetry.space_group_name_H-M   'P 1'
#
loop_
_entity.id
_entity.type
_entity.pdbx_description
1 polymer ?
#
loop_
_entity_poly.entity_id
_entity_poly.type
_entity_poly.pdbx_seq_one_letter_code
_entity_poly.pdbx_strand_id
1 'polypeptide(L)'
;LRVDQRRAYDIVTSHLLCTLQGGSPRQLLMILYGEGGTGKSKVIQTITEEFARQGAAHLLVKSAYTGIAASLIDGKTTHTIGKLSQ
;
A
#
# COMPACT_ATOMS: atom_id res chain seq x y z
N LEU A 1 9.19 3.48 -11.82
CA LEU A 1 8.88 4.45 -10.74
C LEU A 1 9.90 5.57 -10.81
N ARG A 2 9.50 6.83 -10.60
CA ARG A 2 10.45 7.96 -10.40
C ARG A 2 11.28 7.72 -9.13
N VAL A 3 12.37 8.46 -8.91
CA VAL A 3 13.29 8.24 -7.78
C VAL A 3 12.55 8.18 -6.42
N ASP A 4 11.70 9.17 -6.12
CA ASP A 4 10.98 9.19 -4.83
C ASP A 4 9.94 8.08 -4.70
N GLN A 5 9.25 7.78 -5.81
CA GLN A 5 8.31 6.67 -5.89
C GLN A 5 9.01 5.32 -5.68
N ARG A 6 10.21 5.17 -6.26
CA ARG A 6 11.04 3.98 -6.15
C ARG A 6 11.53 3.82 -4.71
N ARG A 7 11.96 4.90 -4.08
CA ARG A 7 12.34 4.91 -2.66
C ARG A 7 11.20 4.45 -1.76
N ALA A 8 9.98 4.96 -1.97
CA ALA A 8 8.81 4.53 -1.20
C ALA A 8 8.50 3.03 -1.40
N TYR A 9 8.58 2.56 -2.64
CA TYR A 9 8.45 1.14 -2.95
C TYR A 9 9.53 0.29 -2.26
N ASP A 10 10.80 0.69 -2.34
CA ASP A 10 11.92 -0.06 -1.75
C ASP A 10 11.79 -0.16 -0.22
N ILE A 11 11.34 0.91 0.46
CA ILE A 11 11.09 0.91 1.90
C ILE A 11 10.02 -0.13 2.28
N VAL A 12 8.89 -0.15 1.55
CA VAL A 12 7.80 -1.09 1.84
C VAL A 12 8.22 -2.52 1.50
N THR A 13 8.89 -2.74 0.38
CA THR A 13 9.39 -4.07 -0.01
C THR A 13 10.40 -4.61 1.00
N SER A 14 11.34 -3.79 1.46
CA SER A 14 12.30 -4.21 2.50
C SER A 14 11.60 -4.56 3.81
N HIS A 15 10.56 -3.82 4.20
CA HIS A 15 9.76 -4.11 5.39
C HIS A 15 9.00 -5.44 5.26
N LEU A 16 8.37 -5.66 4.11
CA LEU A 16 7.68 -6.93 3.80
C LEU A 16 8.64 -8.11 3.86
N LEU A 17 9.79 -8.04 3.17
CA LEU A 17 10.74 -9.14 3.10
C LEU A 17 11.31 -9.49 4.49
N CYS A 18 11.63 -8.49 5.31
CA CYS A 18 12.05 -8.71 6.69
C CYS A 18 10.96 -9.44 7.50
N THR A 19 9.70 -9.04 7.34
CA THR A 19 8.55 -9.67 8.01
C THR A 19 8.37 -11.14 7.55
N LEU A 20 8.45 -11.40 6.24
CA LEU A 20 8.29 -12.75 5.68
C LEU A 20 9.42 -13.70 6.06
N GLN A 21 10.61 -13.18 6.37
CA GLN A 21 11.75 -13.94 6.87
C GLN A 21 11.67 -14.23 8.38
N GLY A 22 10.55 -13.92 9.04
CA GLY A 22 10.37 -14.10 10.48
C GLY A 22 10.97 -12.98 11.33
N GLY A 23 11.43 -11.89 10.70
CA GLY A 23 11.84 -10.69 11.39
C GLY A 23 10.66 -9.94 12.01
N SER A 24 10.96 -9.06 12.96
CA SER A 24 9.99 -8.16 13.58
C SER A 24 10.40 -6.70 13.34
N PRO A 25 10.30 -6.20 12.10
CA PRO A 25 10.64 -4.82 11.82
C PRO A 25 9.69 -3.88 12.59
N ARG A 26 10.22 -2.72 13.01
CA ARG A 26 9.39 -1.67 13.62
C ARG A 26 8.24 -1.29 12.69
N GLN A 27 7.12 -0.87 13.27
CA GLN A 27 5.95 -0.42 12.51
C GLN A 27 6.34 0.68 11.52
N LEU A 28 6.04 0.45 10.24
CA LEU A 28 6.28 1.43 9.19
C LEU A 28 5.10 2.39 9.14
N LEU A 29 5.35 3.65 9.49
CA LEU A 29 4.43 4.77 9.29
C LEU A 29 5.02 5.69 8.23
N MET A 30 4.34 5.80 7.08
CA MET A 30 4.86 6.54 5.94
C MET A 30 3.76 7.39 5.31
N ILE A 31 4.08 8.66 5.03
CA ILE A 31 3.25 9.56 4.23
C ILE A 31 3.98 9.81 2.91
N LEU A 32 3.33 9.49 1.79
CA LEU A 32 3.85 9.78 0.46
C LEU A 32 3.29 11.12 -0.02
N TYR A 33 4.10 12.17 0.05
CA TYR A 33 3.75 13.50 -0.46
C TYR A 33 3.87 13.61 -1.98
N GLY A 34 3.16 14.57 -2.56
CA GLY A 34 3.25 14.95 -3.97
C GLY A 34 1.95 15.53 -4.49
N GLU A 35 2.02 16.40 -5.48
CA GLU A 35 0.85 17.02 -6.13
C GLU A 35 -0.08 15.97 -6.76
N GLY A 36 -1.34 16.36 -7.03
CA GLY A 36 -2.27 15.53 -7.80
C GLY A 36 -1.67 15.09 -9.14
N GLY A 37 -1.95 13.87 -9.60
CA GLY A 37 -1.46 13.37 -10.89
C GLY A 37 0.01 12.92 -10.95
N THR A 38 0.77 13.04 -9.85
CA THR A 38 2.21 12.66 -9.80
C THR A 38 2.47 11.15 -9.72
N GLY A 39 1.48 10.29 -9.97
CA GLY A 39 1.67 8.84 -10.03
C GLY A 39 1.73 8.11 -8.68
N LYS A 40 1.21 8.69 -7.59
CA LYS A 40 1.10 8.02 -6.28
C LYS A 40 0.32 6.70 -6.34
N SER A 41 -0.76 6.65 -7.11
CA SER A 41 -1.53 5.41 -7.32
C SER A 41 -0.69 4.31 -7.98
N LYS A 42 0.28 4.68 -8.83
CA LYS A 42 1.20 3.70 -9.42
C LYS A 42 2.11 3.06 -8.37
N VAL A 43 2.54 3.81 -7.35
CA VAL A 43 3.30 3.26 -6.22
C VAL A 43 2.45 2.23 -5.46
N ILE A 44 1.20 2.56 -5.15
CA ILE A 44 0.27 1.63 -4.47
C ILE A 44 0.07 0.37 -5.30
N GLN A 45 -0.13 0.50 -6.61
CA GLN A 45 -0.30 -0.64 -7.51
C GLN A 45 0.96 -1.53 -7.53
N THR A 46 2.15 -0.94 -7.66
CA THR A 46 3.40 -1.72 -7.70
C THR A 46 3.70 -2.40 -6.35
N ILE A 47 3.34 -1.77 -5.23
CA ILE A 47 3.38 -2.43 -3.90
C ILE A 47 2.38 -3.59 -3.85
N THR A 48 1.17 -3.42 -4.40
CA THR A 48 0.16 -4.50 -4.44
C THR A 48 0.67 -5.70 -5.23
N GLU A 49 1.29 -5.46 -6.39
CA GLU A 49 1.92 -6.49 -7.22
C GLU A 49 3.08 -7.19 -6.49
N GLU A 50 3.86 -6.47 -5.67
CA GLU A 50 4.90 -7.05 -4.81
C GLU A 50 4.32 -8.03 -3.80
N PHE A 51 3.31 -7.62 -3.03
CA PHE A 51 2.68 -8.49 -2.05
C PHE A 51 2.11 -9.75 -2.70
N ALA A 52 1.48 -9.62 -3.88
CA ALA A 52 1.00 -10.76 -4.63
C ALA A 52 2.14 -11.69 -5.08
N ARG A 53 3.24 -11.15 -5.60
CA ARG A 53 4.40 -11.93 -6.05
C ARG A 53 5.08 -12.70 -4.91
N GLN A 54 5.07 -12.14 -3.70
CA GLN A 54 5.60 -12.81 -2.50
C GLN A 54 4.60 -13.79 -1.87
N GLY A 55 3.43 -14.04 -2.49
CA GLY A 55 2.37 -14.89 -1.92
C GLY A 55 1.69 -14.28 -0.67
N ALA A 56 1.93 -13.00 -0.41
CA ALA A 56 1.55 -12.28 0.80
C ALA A 56 0.35 -11.35 0.60
N ALA A 57 -0.41 -11.47 -0.49
CA ALA A 57 -1.55 -10.61 -0.81
C ALA A 57 -2.56 -10.49 0.35
N HIS A 58 -2.75 -11.58 1.10
CA HIS A 58 -3.64 -11.64 2.26
C HIS A 58 -3.20 -10.76 3.45
N LEU A 59 -1.96 -10.30 3.48
CA LEU A 59 -1.43 -9.39 4.51
C LEU A 59 -1.65 -7.91 4.16
N LEU A 60 -2.11 -7.59 2.95
CA LEU A 60 -2.25 -6.21 2.49
C LEU A 60 -3.72 -5.78 2.48
N VAL A 61 -4.06 -4.82 3.35
CA VAL A 61 -5.35 -4.13 3.32
C VAL A 61 -5.18 -2.76 2.67
N LYS A 62 -6.02 -2.46 1.66
CA LYS A 62 -6.01 -1.20 0.90
C LYS A 62 -7.31 -0.45 1.18
N SER A 63 -7.20 0.81 1.62
CA SER A 63 -8.36 1.65 1.93
C SER A 63 -8.28 3.03 1.29
N ALA A 64 -9.43 3.60 0.97
CA ALA A 64 -9.54 4.99 0.56
C ALA A 64 -10.83 5.63 1.09
N TYR A 65 -10.88 6.97 1.08
CA TYR A 65 -12.01 7.71 1.64
C TYR A 65 -13.31 7.55 0.83
N THR A 66 -13.22 7.60 -0.50
CA THR A 66 -14.38 7.49 -1.41
C THR A 66 -14.40 6.16 -2.16
N GLY A 67 -15.58 5.72 -2.61
CA GLY A 67 -15.74 4.48 -3.38
C GLY A 67 -14.96 4.46 -4.70
N ILE A 68 -14.90 5.59 -5.40
CA ILE A 68 -14.11 5.71 -6.64
C ILE A 68 -12.62 5.55 -6.35
N ALA A 69 -12.09 6.24 -5.33
CA ALA A 69 -10.69 6.11 -4.96
C ALA A 69 -10.34 4.69 -4.47
N ALA A 70 -11.25 4.04 -3.76
CA ALA A 70 -11.08 2.66 -3.31
C ALA A 70 -11.03 1.70 -4.50
N SER A 71 -11.91 1.88 -5.49
CA SER A 71 -11.94 1.05 -6.71
C SER A 71 -10.64 1.17 -7.51
N LEU A 72 -10.03 2.36 -7.59
CA LEU A 72 -8.78 2.59 -8.31
C LEU A 72 -7.57 1.84 -7.74
N ILE A 73 -7.61 1.48 -6.46
CA ILE A 73 -6.55 0.70 -5.80
C ILE A 73 -7.00 -0.74 -5.53
N ASP A 74 -8.14 -1.16 -6.07
CA ASP A 74 -8.76 -2.45 -5.78
C ASP A 74 -8.89 -2.69 -4.26
N GLY A 75 -9.36 -1.68 -3.56
CA GLY A 75 -9.52 -1.63 -2.11
C GLY A 75 -10.97 -1.47 -1.68
N LYS A 76 -11.16 -1.21 -0.39
CA LYS A 76 -12.47 -0.89 0.20
C LYS A 76 -12.46 0.53 0.75
N THR A 77 -13.64 1.07 1.04
CA THR A 77 -13.67 2.37 1.72
C THR A 77 -13.14 2.23 3.15
N THR A 78 -12.55 3.29 3.69
CA THR A 78 -12.07 3.30 5.09
C THR A 78 -13.21 2.99 6.06
N HIS A 79 -14.42 3.48 5.80
CA HIS A 79 -15.61 3.20 6.61
C HIS A 79 -16.01 1.72 6.56
N THR A 80 -15.89 1.08 5.39
CA THR A 80 -16.14 -0.37 5.25
C THR A 80 -15.14 -1.18 6.09
N ILE A 81 -13.84 -0.85 6.02
CA ILE A 81 -12.80 -1.57 6.77
C ILE A 81 -12.92 -1.33 8.27
N GLY A 82 -13.21 -0.10 8.67
CA GLY A 82 -13.44 0.27 10.07
C GLY A 82 -14.78 -0.21 10.64
N LYS A 83 -15.62 -0.89 9.86
CA LYS A 83 -17.00 -1.28 10.22
C LYS A 83 -17.86 -0.10 10.69
N LEU A 84 -17.65 1.06 10.08
CA LEU A 84 -18.39 2.30 10.34
C LEU A 84 -19.60 2.45 9.39
N SER A 85 -19.65 1.66 8.32
CA SER A 85 -20.81 1.55 7.43
C SER A 85 -21.73 0.44 7.95
N GLN A 86 -22.95 0.79 8.35
CA GLN A 86 -24.03 -0.17 8.66
C GLN A 86 -24.68 -0.68 7.38
#